data_AF-A0A660A7V3-F1
#
_entry.id   AF-A0A660A7V3-F1
#
_cell.length_a   1.000
_cell.length_b   1.000
_cell.length_c   1.000
_cell.angle_alpha   90.00
_cell.angle_beta   90.00
_cell.angle_gamma   90.00
#
_symmetry.space_group_name_H-M   'P 1'
#
loop_
_entity.id
_entity.type
_entity.pdbx_description
1 polymer ?
#
loop_
_entity_poly.entity_id
_entity_poly.type
_entity_poly.pdbx_seq_one_letter_code
_entity_poly.pdbx_strand_id
1 'polypeptide(L)' 'VWKYDEAVETNVVDVYIRYLRGKIDIPGKESYIQTVRGMGYVIREK' A
#
# COMPACT_ATOMS: atom_id res chain seq x y z
N VAL A 1 10.15 -12.23 1.17
CA VAL A 1 10.49 -10.98 0.45
C VAL A 1 10.82 -9.86 1.43
N TRP A 2 10.13 -9.73 2.57
CA TRP A 2 10.62 -8.94 3.71
C TRP A 2 10.56 -9.87 4.93
N LYS A 3 11.72 -10.40 5.34
CA LYS A 3 11.86 -11.30 6.48
C LYS A 3 12.66 -10.52 7.51
N TYR A 4 11.96 -10.00 8.52
CA TYR A 4 12.45 -9.48 9.80
C TYR A 4 13.86 -8.87 9.80
N ASP A 5 13.93 -7.57 9.55
CA ASP A 5 14.85 -6.69 10.27
C ASP A 5 13.98 -5.67 11.00
N GLU A 6 14.14 -5.60 12.32
CA GLU A 6 13.23 -5.00 13.31
C GLU A 6 13.09 -3.47 13.21
N ALA A 7 13.53 -2.88 12.10
CA ALA A 7 13.52 -1.44 11.84
C ALA A 7 13.19 -1.12 10.38
N VAL A 8 12.29 -1.87 9.74
CA VAL A 8 11.62 -1.34 8.55
C VAL A 8 10.76 -0.19 9.01
N GLU A 9 11.31 1.01 8.93
CA GLU A 9 10.57 2.24 9.15
C GLU A 9 9.29 2.20 8.30
N THR A 10 8.15 2.54 8.89
CA THR A 10 6.84 2.51 8.23
C THR A 10 6.80 3.37 6.96
N ASN A 11 7.71 4.34 6.84
CA ASN A 11 7.89 5.16 5.65
C ASN A 11 8.16 4.32 4.38
N VAL A 12 8.82 3.17 4.49
CA VAL A 12 9.16 2.36 3.32
C VAL A 12 7.90 1.68 2.77
N VAL A 13 7.00 1.25 3.64
CA VAL A 13 5.71 0.67 3.25
C VAL A 13 4.91 1.67 2.43
N ASP A 14 4.81 2.92 2.89
CA ASP A 14 4.05 3.97 2.22
C ASP A 14 4.61 4.27 0.81
N VAL A 15 5.94 4.27 0.67
CA VAL A 15 6.62 4.44 -0.62
C VAL A 15 6.23 3.32 -1.58
N TYR A 16 6.31 2.06 -1.15
CA TYR A 16 5.95 0.94 -2.02
C TYR A 16 4.46 0.90 -2.34
N ILE A 17 3.58 1.26 -1.40
CA ILE A 17 2.15 1.37 -1.67
C ILE A 17 1.88 2.45 -2.72
N ARG A 18 2.55 3.60 -2.66
CA ARG A 18 2.45 4.64 -3.69
C ARG A 18 2.92 4.14 -5.06
N TYR A 19 4.06 3.45 -5.10
CA TYR A 19 4.56 2.87 -6.36
C TYR A 19 3.60 1.81 -6.92
N LEU A 20 3.03 0.98 -6.06
CA LEU A 20 2.10 -0.08 -6.47
C LEU A 20 0.81 0.52 -7.02
N ARG A 21 0.21 1.50 -6.32
CA ARG A 21 -0.93 2.28 -6.81
C ARG A 21 -0.65 2.90 -8.18
N GLY A 22 0.52 3.49 -8.39
CA GLY A 22 0.90 4.04 -9.69
C GLY A 22 0.97 3.01 -10.83
N LYS A 23 1.10 1.72 -10.52
CA LYS A 23 1.11 0.63 -11.50
C LYS A 23 -0.24 -0.02 -11.73
N ILE A 24 -1.11 -0.06 -10.72
CA ILE A 24 -2.37 -0.81 -10.77
C ILE A 24 -3.62 0.08 -10.80
N ASP A 25 -3.55 1.31 -10.30
CA ASP A 25 -4.70 2.19 -10.25
C ASP A 25 -5.01 2.75 -11.64
N ILE A 26 -6.28 2.75 -11.98
CA ILE A 26 -6.78 3.24 -13.27
C ILE A 26 -7.37 4.64 -13.03
N PRO A 27 -6.98 5.66 -13.81
CA PRO A 27 -7.55 7.00 -13.68
C PRO A 27 -9.08 6.98 -13.75
N GLY A 28 -9.74 7.62 -12.79
CA GLY A 28 -11.20 7.67 -12.70
C GLY A 28 -11.87 6.44 -12.07
N LYS A 29 -11.11 5.44 -11.59
CA LYS A 29 -11.62 4.33 -10.78
C LYS A 29 -11.09 4.41 -9.34
N GLU A 30 -11.83 3.82 -8.41
CA GLU A 30 -11.34 3.65 -7.04
C GLU A 30 -10.05 2.82 -7.03
N SER A 31 -9.11 3.21 -6.14
CA SER A 31 -7.86 2.48 -5.94
C SER A 31 -8.14 1.08 -5.42
N TYR A 32 -7.37 0.10 -5.89
CA TYR A 32 -7.44 -1.28 -5.39
C TYR A 32 -6.97 -1.39 -3.93
N ILE A 33 -6.18 -0.43 -3.47
CA ILE A 33 -5.60 -0.41 -2.13
C ILE A 33 -6.24 0.73 -1.33
N GLN A 34 -6.90 0.41 -0.24
CA GLN A 34 -7.48 1.40 0.69
C GLN A 34 -6.59 1.59 1.92
N THR A 35 -6.48 2.84 2.35
CA THR A 35 -5.79 3.21 3.59
C THR A 35 -6.80 3.21 4.74
N VAL A 36 -6.59 2.37 5.75
CA VAL A 36 -7.37 2.34 6.99
C VAL A 36 -6.56 3.04 8.07
N ARG A 37 -7.04 4.20 8.51
CA ARG A 37 -6.36 5.01 9.53
C ARG A 37 -6.17 4.20 10.82
N GLY A 38 -4.94 4.12 11.30
CA GLY A 38 -4.58 3.37 12.51
C GLY A 38 -4.43 1.85 12.32
N MET A 39 -4.66 1.31 11.11
CA MET A 39 -4.53 -0.13 10.83
C MET A 39 -3.61 -0.45 9.64
N GLY A 40 -3.44 0.48 8.69
CA GLY A 40 -2.55 0.30 7.54
C GLY A 40 -3.31 0.23 6.21
N TYR A 41 -3.02 -0.77 5.39
CA TYR A 41 -3.55 -0.89 4.03
C TYR A 41 -4.30 -2.20 3.83
N VAL A 42 -5.42 -2.14 3.11
CA VAL A 42 -6.21 -3.32 2.72
C VAL A 42 -6.42 -3.33 1.22
N ILE A 43 -6.41 -4.52 0.64
CA ILE A 43 -6.78 -4.74 -0.75
C ILE A 43 -8.29 -4.95 -0.80
N ARG A 44 -8.97 -4.21 -1.66
CA ARG A 44 -10.36 -4.50 -2.02
C ARG A 44 -10.38 -5.28 -3.32
N GLU A 45 -10.93 -6.48 -3.26
CA GLU A 45 -11.46 -7.11 -4.47
C GLU A 45 -12.78 -6.42 -4.84
N LYS A 46 -13.02 -6.29 -6.14
CA LYS A 46 -14.32 -5.86 -6.66
C LYS A 46 -15.27 -7.04 -6.72
#